data_AF-A0A957M7T7-F1
#
_entry.id   AF-A0A957M7T7-F1
#
_cell.length_a   1.000
_cell.length_b   1.000
_cell.length_c   1.000
_cell.angle_alpha   90.00
_cell.angle_beta   90.00
_cell.angle_gamma   90.00
#
_symmetry.space_group_name_H-M   'P 1'
#
loop_
_entity.id
_entity.type
_entity.pdbx_description
1 polymer ?
#
loop_
_entity_poly.entity_id
_entity_poly.type
_entity_poly.pdbx_seq_one_letter_code
_entity_poly.pdbx_strand_id
1 'polypeptide(L)'
;TAQARAVENFVYTVIAGNVGNLPAAKNYLINYGQAAVFTPSDFAFPPAATAGASEANVETVLITDLDITSLVQQRDLATVRHLYDRRSDLYDVRAKRAVKIVRTE
;
A
#
# COMPACT_ATOMS: atom_id res chain seq x y z
N THR A 1 -1.37 2.14 -6.67
CA THR A 1 -0.13 2.16 -5.86
C THR A 1 -0.20 1.26 -4.63
N ALA A 2 -1.38 0.98 -4.06
CA ALA A 2 -1.54 0.11 -2.89
C ALA A 2 -0.96 -1.31 -3.06
N GLN A 3 -1.15 -1.94 -4.23
CA GLN A 3 -0.58 -3.26 -4.53
C GLN A 3 0.96 -3.27 -4.46
N ALA A 4 1.61 -2.25 -5.03
CA ALA A 4 3.06 -2.12 -4.93
C ALA A 4 3.53 -1.96 -3.47
N ARG A 5 2.78 -1.23 -2.63
CA ARG A 5 3.09 -1.09 -1.20
C ARG A 5 2.99 -2.40 -0.43
N ALA A 6 2.05 -3.27 -0.81
CA ALA A 6 1.92 -4.60 -0.24
C ALA A 6 3.16 -5.47 -0.53
N VAL A 7 3.70 -5.39 -1.74
CA VAL A 7 4.92 -6.09 -2.16
C VAL A 7 6.16 -5.48 -1.49
N GLU A 8 6.42 -4.19 -1.70
CA GLU A 8 7.65 -3.49 -1.27
C GLU A 8 7.89 -3.53 0.26
N ASN A 9 6.81 -3.52 1.04
CA ASN A 9 6.90 -3.53 2.51
C ASN A 9 6.54 -4.90 3.10
N PHE A 10 6.22 -5.88 2.27
CA PHE A 10 5.81 -7.22 2.69
C PHE A 10 4.69 -7.17 3.75
N VAL A 11 3.59 -6.50 3.40
CA VAL A 11 2.43 -6.25 4.28
C VAL A 11 1.13 -6.48 3.51
N TYR A 12 0.05 -6.81 4.20
CA TYR A 12 -1.29 -6.68 3.62
C TYR A 12 -1.66 -5.19 3.49
N THR A 13 -2.24 -4.80 2.37
CA THR A 13 -2.72 -3.43 2.16
C THR A 13 -4.20 -3.46 1.84
N VAL A 14 -4.99 -2.73 2.62
CA VAL A 14 -6.44 -2.59 2.44
C VAL A 14 -6.74 -1.17 1.99
N ILE A 15 -7.53 -1.03 0.93
CA ILE A 15 -8.02 0.25 0.45
C ILE A 15 -9.54 0.28 0.46
N ALA A 16 -10.08 1.42 0.85
CA ALA A 16 -11.50 1.75 0.75
C ALA A 16 -11.60 3.13 0.12
N GLY A 17 -12.02 3.18 -1.14
CA GLY A 17 -12.25 4.42 -1.86
C GLY A 17 -13.72 4.83 -1.78
N ASN A 18 -13.97 6.13 -1.72
CA ASN A 18 -15.33 6.66 -1.80
C ASN A 18 -15.83 6.59 -3.24
N VAL A 19 -17.11 6.27 -3.41
CA VAL A 19 -17.77 6.18 -4.73
C VAL A 19 -18.97 7.11 -4.77
N GLY A 20 -19.27 7.65 -5.95
CA GLY A 20 -20.48 8.44 -6.16
C GLY A 20 -20.35 9.91 -5.75
N ASN A 21 -21.49 10.53 -5.44
CA ASN A 21 -21.71 11.97 -5.31
C ASN A 21 -22.25 12.28 -3.90
N LEU A 22 -21.81 13.38 -3.28
CA LEU A 22 -22.46 13.92 -2.07
C LEU A 22 -23.15 15.26 -2.37
N PRO A 23 -24.47 15.28 -2.63
CA PRO A 23 -25.16 16.46 -3.16
C PRO A 23 -25.16 17.66 -2.20
N ALA A 24 -25.06 17.40 -0.90
CA ALA A 24 -25.10 18.42 0.14
C ALA A 24 -23.79 19.22 0.28
N ALA A 25 -22.70 18.79 -0.35
CA ALA A 25 -21.39 19.43 -0.25
C ALA A 25 -20.93 19.98 -1.60
N LYS A 26 -20.73 21.30 -1.70
CA LYS A 26 -20.27 21.97 -2.94
C LYS A 26 -18.95 21.44 -3.51
N ASN A 27 -18.10 20.85 -2.67
CA ASN A 27 -16.76 20.41 -3.05
C ASN A 27 -16.65 18.90 -3.30
N TYR A 28 -17.77 18.16 -3.24
CA TYR A 28 -17.76 16.70 -3.29
C TYR A 28 -18.70 16.18 -4.38
N LEU A 29 -18.35 16.49 -5.63
CA LEU A 29 -19.19 16.28 -6.81
C LEU A 29 -19.24 14.81 -7.27
N ILE A 30 -18.11 14.24 -7.70
CA ILE A 30 -18.02 12.88 -8.21
C ILE A 30 -16.74 12.26 -7.68
N ASN A 31 -16.87 11.08 -7.07
CA ASN A 31 -15.78 10.27 -6.57
C ASN A 31 -15.74 8.95 -7.32
N TYR A 32 -14.51 8.56 -7.64
CA TYR A 32 -14.19 7.25 -8.18
C TYR A 32 -13.47 6.47 -7.09
N GLY A 33 -13.88 5.23 -6.88
CA GLY A 33 -13.35 4.39 -5.81
C GLY A 33 -13.53 2.92 -6.10
N GLN A 34 -12.67 2.12 -5.47
CA GLN A 34 -12.74 0.67 -5.47
C GLN A 34 -12.19 0.18 -4.13
N ALA A 35 -12.90 -0.74 -3.49
CA ALA A 35 -12.41 -1.41 -2.30
C ALA A 35 -11.58 -2.63 -2.73
N ALA A 36 -10.42 -2.83 -2.12
CA ALA A 36 -9.56 -3.97 -2.41
C ALA A 36 -8.64 -4.31 -1.25
N VAL A 37 -8.28 -5.58 -1.15
CA VAL A 37 -7.32 -6.14 -0.22
C VAL A 37 -6.19 -6.78 -1.02
N PHE A 38 -4.99 -6.22 -0.91
CA PHE A 38 -3.79 -6.69 -1.58
C PHE A 38 -2.88 -7.46 -0.63
N THR A 39 -2.23 -8.47 -1.18
CA THR A 39 -1.27 -9.32 -0.48
C THR A 39 0.14 -9.05 -0.99
N PRO A 40 1.18 -9.49 -0.26
CA PRO A 40 2.50 -9.66 -0.87
C PRO A 40 2.42 -10.62 -2.06
N SER A 41 3.46 -10.58 -2.92
CA SER A 41 3.56 -11.41 -4.12
C SER A 41 4.65 -12.47 -3.92
N ASP A 42 4.27 -13.61 -3.33
CA ASP A 42 5.16 -14.77 -3.11
C ASP A 42 4.33 -16.08 -3.14
N PHE A 43 4.99 -17.25 -3.12
CA PHE A 43 4.36 -18.57 -3.26
C PHE A 43 3.26 -18.88 -2.24
N ALA A 44 3.34 -18.30 -1.04
CA ALA A 44 2.33 -18.50 0.01
C ALA A 44 1.06 -17.63 -0.18
N PHE A 45 1.05 -16.74 -1.18
CA PHE A 45 -0.03 -15.79 -1.42
C PHE A 45 -0.73 -16.03 -2.76
N PRO A 46 -1.92 -15.45 -2.99
CA PRO A 46 -2.63 -15.57 -4.26
C PRO A 46 -1.77 -15.10 -5.46
N PRO A 47 -1.84 -15.77 -6.63
CA PRO A 47 -1.00 -15.44 -7.80
C PRO A 47 -1.14 -13.99 -8.30
N ALA A 48 -2.31 -13.38 -8.12
CA ALA A 48 -2.58 -12.00 -8.53
C ALA A 48 -2.23 -10.95 -7.44
N ALA A 49 -1.62 -11.37 -6.32
CA ALA A 49 -1.32 -10.54 -5.16
C ALA A 49 -2.54 -9.74 -4.63
N THR A 50 -3.74 -10.30 -4.80
CA THR A 50 -5.02 -9.70 -4.45
C THR A 50 -5.85 -10.76 -3.72
N ALA A 51 -6.20 -10.50 -2.47
CA ALA A 51 -7.06 -11.37 -1.67
C ALA A 51 -8.54 -11.18 -2.03
N GLY A 52 -8.92 -9.94 -2.36
CA GLY A 52 -10.26 -9.63 -2.83
C GLY A 52 -10.34 -8.19 -3.36
N ALA A 53 -11.27 -7.96 -4.28
CA ALA A 53 -11.56 -6.63 -4.82
C ALA A 53 -13.06 -6.51 -5.10
N SER A 54 -13.63 -5.34 -4.85
CA SER A 54 -14.99 -5.00 -5.27
C SER A 54 -15.01 -4.56 -6.73
N GLU A 55 -16.20 -4.45 -7.30
CA GLU A 55 -16.38 -3.69 -8.54
C GLU A 55 -16.06 -2.20 -8.31
N ALA A 56 -15.55 -1.54 -9.35
CA ALA A 56 -15.22 -0.13 -9.29
C ALA A 56 -16.49 0.73 -9.39
N ASN A 57 -16.55 1.82 -8.62
CA ASN A 57 -17.68 2.76 -8.55
C ASN A 57 -19.02 2.18 -8.08
N VAL A 58 -18.98 1.03 -7.41
CA VAL A 58 -20.17 0.41 -6.84
C VAL A 58 -20.06 0.48 -5.32
N GLU A 59 -21.15 0.88 -4.66
CA GLU A 59 -21.23 0.81 -3.19
C GLU A 59 -21.20 -0.65 -2.77
N THR A 60 -20.16 -1.06 -2.04
CA THR A 60 -19.93 -2.48 -1.74
C THR A 60 -19.16 -2.63 -0.44
N VAL A 61 -19.50 -3.68 0.33
CA VAL A 61 -18.72 -4.15 1.47
C VAL A 61 -17.88 -5.34 1.02
N LEU A 62 -16.56 -5.22 1.13
CA LEU A 62 -15.62 -6.30 0.82
C LEU A 62 -15.18 -7.00 2.12
N ILE A 63 -15.34 -8.33 2.17
CA ILE A 63 -14.94 -9.16 3.30
C ILE A 63 -13.94 -10.21 2.78
N THR A 64 -12.78 -10.32 3.43
CA THR A 64 -11.73 -11.28 3.06
C THR A 64 -11.00 -11.78 4.30
N ASP A 65 -10.66 -13.06 4.34
CA ASP A 65 -9.80 -13.61 5.39
C ASP A 65 -8.31 -13.34 5.08
N LEU A 66 -7.55 -12.99 6.11
CA LEU A 66 -6.12 -12.72 6.00
C LEU A 66 -5.34 -13.56 7.01
N ASP A 67 -4.40 -14.37 6.52
CA ASP A 67 -3.53 -15.17 7.39
C ASP A 67 -2.25 -14.41 7.75
N ILE A 68 -2.26 -13.84 8.95
CA ILE A 68 -1.11 -13.11 9.51
C ILE A 68 0.04 -14.06 9.85
N THR A 69 -0.24 -15.34 10.12
CA THR A 69 0.79 -16.33 10.47
C THR A 69 1.70 -16.59 9.28
N SER A 70 1.11 -16.85 8.11
CA SER A 70 1.83 -16.98 6.85
C SER A 70 2.67 -15.74 6.54
N LEU A 71 2.13 -14.53 6.81
CA LEU A 71 2.87 -13.29 6.61
C LEU A 71 4.14 -13.21 7.48
N VAL A 72 4.04 -13.56 8.76
CA VAL A 72 5.19 -13.53 9.68
C VAL A 72 6.23 -14.57 9.26
N GLN A 73 5.82 -15.80 8.99
CA GLN A 73 6.73 -16.87 8.56
C GLN A 73 7.49 -16.50 7.28
N GLN A 74 6.79 -15.94 6.30
CA GLN A 74 7.39 -15.56 5.02
C GLN A 74 8.35 -14.37 5.16
N ARG A 75 8.15 -13.44 6.11
CA ARG A 75 9.13 -12.36 6.33
C ARG A 75 10.52 -12.88 6.70
N ASP A 76 10.58 -14.00 7.40
CA ASP A 76 11.84 -14.59 7.85
C ASP A 76 12.43 -15.59 6.84
N LEU A 77 11.56 -16.37 6.18
CA LEU A 77 11.93 -17.48 5.31
C LEU A 77 11.99 -17.14 3.81
N ALA A 78 11.34 -16.06 3.36
CA ALA A 78 11.30 -15.72 1.94
C ALA A 78 12.69 -15.43 1.38
N THR A 79 12.86 -15.74 0.09
CA THR A 79 14.12 -15.50 -0.64
C THR A 79 14.47 -14.01 -0.72
N VAL A 80 13.45 -13.14 -0.77
CA VAL A 80 13.62 -11.69 -0.82
C VAL A 80 13.04 -11.07 0.45
N ARG A 81 13.86 -10.34 1.21
CA ARG A 81 13.48 -9.84 2.54
C ARG A 81 13.56 -8.33 2.60
N HIS A 82 12.62 -7.65 1.93
CA HIS A 82 12.63 -6.19 1.73
C HIS A 82 12.80 -5.38 3.02
N LEU A 83 12.24 -5.85 4.14
CA LEU A 83 12.33 -5.19 5.45
C LEU A 83 13.73 -5.33 6.07
N TYR A 84 14.35 -6.49 5.96
CA TYR A 84 15.65 -6.79 6.55
C TYR A 84 16.81 -6.31 5.67
N ASP A 85 16.65 -6.34 4.34
CA ASP A 85 17.68 -5.96 3.37
C ASP A 85 17.69 -4.45 3.07
N ARG A 86 16.89 -3.65 3.80
CA ARG A 86 16.80 -2.20 3.58
C ARG A 86 18.07 -1.48 4.04
N ARG A 87 18.78 -0.91 3.07
CA ARG A 87 20.01 -0.12 3.28
C ARG A 87 19.73 1.34 3.68
N SER A 88 19.45 1.58 4.96
CA SER A 88 19.25 2.93 5.49
C SER A 88 20.49 3.84 5.34
N ASP A 89 21.68 3.25 5.22
CA ASP A 89 22.95 3.97 5.02
C ASP A 89 23.04 4.70 3.67
N LEU A 90 22.38 4.18 2.63
CA LEU A 90 22.36 4.78 1.30
C LEU A 90 21.21 5.76 1.09
N TYR A 91 20.07 5.52 1.74
CA TYR A 91 18.84 6.28 1.52
C TYR A 91 18.58 7.38 2.56
N ASP A 92 19.56 7.67 3.42
CA ASP A 92 19.45 8.81 4.33
C ASP A 92 19.57 10.12 3.54
N VAL A 93 18.48 10.89 3.54
CA VAL A 93 18.37 12.20 2.88
C VAL A 93 18.89 13.34 3.75
N ARG A 94 19.39 13.04 4.96
CA ARG A 94 20.07 14.04 5.79
C ARG A 94 21.36 14.48 5.13
N ALA A 95 21.50 15.78 4.94
CA ALA A 95 22.71 16.35 4.38
C ALA A 95 23.91 16.06 5.31
N LYS A 96 24.88 15.29 4.81
CA LYS A 96 26.14 15.03 5.54
C LYS A 96 27.02 16.27 5.71
N ARG A 97 26.70 17.35 4.97
CA ARG A 97 27.39 18.65 5.02
C ARG A 97 26.35 19.76 5.24
N ALA A 98 26.75 20.80 5.96
CA ALA A 98 25.90 21.96 6.21
C ALA A 98 25.48 22.61 4.86
N VAL A 99 24.18 22.67 4.62
CA VAL A 99 23.61 23.35 3.45
C VAL A 99 23.44 24.83 3.79
N LYS A 100 24.19 25.70 3.11
CA LYS A 100 23.99 27.16 3.22
C LYS A 100 22.80 27.55 2.34
N ILE A 101 21.68 27.90 2.96
CA ILE A 101 20.52 28.44 2.25
C ILE A 101 20.78 29.94 2.04
N VAL A 102 21.16 30.31 0.81
CA VAL A 102 21.29 31.72 0.42
C VAL A 102 19.93 32.18 -0.09
N ARG A 103 19.31 33.14 0.61
CA ARG A 103 18.14 33.86 0.09
C ARG A 103 18.64 35.07 -0.68
N THR A 104 18.27 35.16 -1.95
CA THR A 104 18.48 36.36 -2.77
C THR A 104 17.24 37.23 -2.66
N GLU A 105 17.44 38.51 -2.33
CA GLU A 105 16.40 39.55 -2.35
C GLU A 105 15.91 39.84 -3.77
#